data_AF-A0A8T4V8R7-F1
#
_entry.id   AF-A0A8T4V8R7-F1
#
_cell.length_a   1.000
_cell.length_b   1.000
_cell.length_c   1.000
_cell.angle_alpha   90.00
_cell.angle_beta   90.00
_cell.angle_gamma   90.00
#
_symmetry.space_group_name_H-M   'P 1'
#
loop_
_entity.id
_entity.type
_entity.pdbx_description
1 polymer ?
#
loop_
_entity_poly.entity_id
_entity_poly.type
_entity_poly.pdbx_seq_one_letter_code
_entity_poly.pdbx_strand_id
1 'polypeptide(L)'
;MKHRVYGVHHCFNIVTNKKDIGEAVLIRALEPLDGIKLMKINRNKEKDLCNGPAKLVEALNITKQYNKKDLFSGNLKLEEYETPKRIVMSTRIGISKGKSLKLRFYIPRNKFILKKN
;
A
#
# COMPACT_ATOMS: atom_id res chain seq x y z
N MET A 1 -0.89 10.55 -3.57
CA MET A 1 -2.15 10.34 -2.82
C MET A 1 -3.33 11.03 -3.52
N LYS A 2 -3.91 10.43 -4.57
CA LYS A 2 -5.01 11.04 -5.33
C LYS A 2 -6.39 10.45 -5.04
N HIS A 3 -6.51 9.45 -4.16
CA HIS A 3 -7.76 8.69 -3.99
C HIS A 3 -8.14 8.49 -2.52
N ARG A 4 -9.40 8.82 -2.20
CA ARG A 4 -10.09 8.42 -0.97
C ARG A 4 -10.93 7.19 -1.30
N VAL A 5 -10.82 6.13 -0.50
CA VAL A 5 -11.72 4.97 -0.59
C VAL A 5 -12.90 5.24 0.36
N TYR A 6 -14.11 5.25 -0.20
CA TYR A 6 -15.38 5.53 0.51
C TYR A 6 -15.41 6.86 1.29
N GLY A 7 -14.68 7.89 0.83
CA GLY A 7 -14.72 9.22 1.43
C GLY A 7 -13.91 9.41 2.74
N VAL A 8 -13.49 8.32 3.39
CA VAL A 8 -12.91 8.37 4.75
C VAL A 8 -11.41 8.07 4.80
N HIS A 9 -10.91 7.14 3.96
CA HIS A 9 -9.53 6.65 4.10
C HIS A 9 -8.62 7.01 2.91
N HIS A 10 -7.40 7.44 3.23
CA HIS A 10 -6.36 7.70 2.25
C HIS A 10 -5.76 6.40 1.71
N CYS A 11 -5.36 6.41 0.44
CA CYS A 11 -4.57 5.34 -0.18
C CYS A 11 -3.19 5.83 -0.58
N PHE A 12 -2.16 5.06 -0.24
CA PHE A 12 -0.79 5.32 -0.64
C PHE A 12 -0.51 4.76 -2.04
N ASN A 13 -0.24 5.66 -2.98
CA ASN A 13 0.04 5.33 -4.38
C ASN A 13 1.33 6.00 -4.80
N ILE A 14 2.14 5.28 -5.58
CA ILE A 14 3.39 5.75 -6.15
C ILE A 14 3.17 5.90 -7.65
N VAL A 15 3.39 7.11 -8.18
CA VAL A 15 3.27 7.37 -9.63
C VAL A 15 4.49 6.80 -10.32
N THR A 16 4.27 6.00 -11.36
CA THR A 16 5.34 5.21 -12.01
C THR A 16 5.61 5.61 -13.45
N ASN A 17 4.85 6.56 -13.99
CA ASN A 17 5.03 7.05 -15.35
C ASN A 17 5.26 8.57 -15.35
N LYS A 18 5.54 9.12 -16.54
CA LYS A 18 5.75 10.54 -16.78
C LYS A 18 4.58 11.35 -16.26
N LYS A 19 4.88 12.61 -15.95
CA LYS A 19 3.88 13.61 -15.59
C LYS A 19 2.72 13.57 -16.60
N ASP A 20 1.51 13.66 -16.06
CA ASP A 20 0.24 13.66 -16.81
C ASP A 20 -0.20 12.32 -17.42
N ILE A 21 0.58 11.24 -17.28
CA ILE A 21 0.13 9.87 -17.57
C ILE A 21 -0.40 9.22 -16.28
N GLY A 22 -1.66 8.77 -16.33
CA GLY A 22 -2.42 8.27 -15.18
C GLY A 22 -2.05 6.87 -14.70
N GLU A 23 -0.78 6.61 -14.42
CA GLU A 23 -0.29 5.29 -13.98
C GLU A 23 0.38 5.35 -12.60
N ALA A 24 -0.04 4.43 -11.73
CA ALA A 24 0.47 4.34 -10.38
C ALA A 24 0.34 2.92 -9.82
N VAL A 25 1.21 2.61 -8.88
CA VAL A 25 1.14 1.40 -8.06
C VAL A 25 0.51 1.74 -6.72
N LEU A 26 -0.59 1.06 -6.40
CA LEU A 26 -1.22 1.12 -5.08
C LEU A 26 -0.52 0.14 -4.15
N ILE A 27 0.02 0.65 -3.04
CA ILE A 27 0.54 -0.19 -1.96
C ILE A 27 -0.66 -0.67 -1.13
N ARG A 28 -0.84 -1.99 -1.05
CA ARG A 28 -2.06 -2.60 -0.47
C ARG A 28 -1.86 -3.19 0.91
N ALA A 29 -0.67 -3.67 1.20
CA ALA A 29 -0.33 -4.27 2.48
C ALA A 29 1.18 -4.21 2.68
N LEU A 30 1.60 -4.22 3.95
CA LEU A 30 3.00 -4.30 4.36
C LEU A 30 3.14 -5.33 5.48
N GLU A 31 4.30 -5.96 5.53
CA GLU A 31 4.80 -6.66 6.70
C GLU A 31 5.54 -5.65 7.59
N PRO A 32 5.06 -5.37 8.81
CA PRO A 32 5.75 -4.46 9.72
C PRO A 32 7.06 -5.10 10.20
N LEU A 33 8.18 -4.42 9.96
CA LEU A 33 9.51 -4.87 10.39
C LEU A 33 10.01 -4.09 11.62
N ASP A 34 9.74 -2.79 11.68
CA ASP A 34 10.12 -1.91 12.80
C ASP A 34 9.00 -0.89 13.08
N GLY A 35 9.09 -0.14 14.18
CA GLY A 35 8.12 0.89 14.55
C GLY A 35 6.75 0.34 14.97
N ILE A 36 6.64 -0.97 15.24
CA ILE A 36 5.36 -1.66 15.46
C ILE A 36 4.57 -1.04 16.62
N LYS A 37 5.25 -0.63 17.70
CA LYS A 37 4.60 0.05 18.84
C LYS A 37 3.91 1.34 18.41
N LEU A 38 4.57 2.16 17.59
CA LEU A 38 3.98 3.39 17.04
C LEU A 38 2.82 3.07 16.10
N MET A 39 2.96 2.04 15.25
CA MET A 39 1.87 1.61 14.37
C MET A 39 0.62 1.19 15.15
N LYS A 40 0.78 0.48 16.28
CA LYS A 40 -0.33 0.11 17.17
C LYS A 40 -1.01 1.33 17.78
N ILE A 41 -0.23 2.31 18.23
CA ILE A 41 -0.72 3.59 18.77
C ILE A 41 -1.51 4.34 17.70
N ASN A 42 -0.92 4.55 16.52
CA ASN A 42 -1.56 5.27 15.42
C ASN A 42 -2.89 4.62 15.02
N ARG A 43 -2.96 3.29 15.06
CA ARG A 43 -4.16 2.52 14.68
C ARG A 43 -5.15 2.32 15.82
N ASN A 44 -4.74 2.53 17.07
CA ASN A 44 -5.41 2.07 18.27
C ASN A 44 -5.84 0.59 18.18
N LYS A 45 -4.91 -0.29 17.76
CA LYS A 45 -5.13 -1.74 17.56
C LYS A 45 -3.86 -2.54 17.80
N GLU A 46 -4.01 -3.78 18.26
CA GLU A 46 -2.87 -4.70 18.52
C GLU A 46 -2.44 -5.53 17.31
N LYS A 47 -3.35 -5.81 16.38
CA LYS A 47 -3.15 -6.71 15.23
C LYS A 47 -3.71 -6.11 13.94
N ASP A 48 -3.43 -6.78 12.83
CA ASP A 48 -3.95 -6.40 11.50
C ASP A 48 -3.55 -4.98 11.06
N LEU A 49 -2.37 -4.52 11.48
CA LEU A 49 -1.93 -3.13 11.37
C LEU A 49 -1.80 -2.65 9.92
N CYS A 50 -1.20 -3.49 9.07
CA CYS A 50 -0.80 -3.10 7.71
C CYS A 50 -1.36 -4.03 6.62
N ASN A 51 -2.41 -4.81 6.90
CA ASN A 51 -2.95 -5.78 5.94
C ASN A 51 -4.08 -5.24 5.03
N GLY A 52 -4.10 -3.92 4.84
CA GLY A 52 -5.02 -3.24 3.94
C GLY A 52 -4.56 -1.82 3.59
N PRO A 53 -5.01 -1.25 2.46
CA PRO A 53 -4.48 0.01 1.93
C PRO A 53 -4.76 1.20 2.86
N ALA A 54 -5.94 1.26 3.46
CA ALA A 54 -6.27 2.26 4.47
C ALA A 54 -5.53 2.02 5.80
N LYS A 55 -5.32 0.74 6.13
CA LYS A 55 -4.73 0.35 7.42
C LYS A 55 -3.26 0.75 7.50
N LEU A 56 -2.49 0.43 6.47
CA LEU A 56 -1.06 0.77 6.42
C LEU A 56 -0.84 2.29 6.42
N VAL A 57 -1.73 3.07 5.78
CA VAL A 57 -1.62 4.53 5.77
C VAL A 57 -1.75 5.08 7.18
N GLU A 58 -2.74 4.61 7.95
CA GLU A 58 -2.90 5.04 9.33
C GLU A 58 -1.77 4.53 10.23
N ALA A 59 -1.39 3.25 10.09
CA ALA A 59 -0.29 2.66 10.84
C ALA A 59 1.02 3.46 10.67
N LEU A 60 1.33 3.90 9.45
CA LEU A 60 2.50 4.71 9.12
C LEU A 60 2.29 6.23 9.30
N ASN A 61 1.11 6.66 9.78
CA ASN A 61 0.73 8.07 9.86
C ASN A 61 0.95 8.86 8.55
N ILE A 62 0.66 8.22 7.42
CA ILE A 62 0.76 8.84 6.09
C ILE A 62 -0.44 9.77 5.89
N THR A 63 -0.22 11.07 6.07
CA THR A 63 -1.24 12.10 5.89
C THR A 63 -1.15 12.77 4.51
N LYS A 64 -2.14 13.62 4.17
CA LYS A 64 -2.19 14.36 2.89
C LYS A 64 -0.92 15.19 2.60
N GLN A 65 -0.11 15.52 3.62
CA GLN A 65 1.16 16.24 3.46
C GLN A 65 2.18 15.51 2.58
N TYR A 66 2.08 14.18 2.49
CA TYR A 66 2.94 13.36 1.63
C TYR A 66 2.45 13.31 0.17
N ASN A 67 1.36 13.99 -0.17
CA ASN A 67 0.87 14.00 -1.54
C ASN A 67 1.81 14.78 -2.47
N LYS A 68 2.13 14.19 -3.63
CA LYS A 68 3.07 14.74 -4.62
C LYS A 68 4.49 14.97 -4.08
N LYS A 69 4.84 14.33 -2.97
CA LYS A 69 6.20 14.34 -2.44
C LYS A 69 7.02 13.27 -3.13
N ASP A 70 8.28 13.59 -3.34
CA ASP A 70 9.29 12.69 -3.87
C ASP A 70 9.67 11.65 -2.79
N LEU A 71 9.84 10.40 -3.22
CA LEU A 71 10.25 9.29 -2.37
C LEU A 71 11.77 9.11 -2.33
N PHE A 72 12.53 9.81 -3.17
CA PHE A 72 14.00 9.72 -3.18
C PHE A 72 14.65 10.75 -2.25
N SER A 73 14.05 11.94 -2.13
CA SER A 73 14.59 13.06 -1.34
C SER A 73 13.81 13.39 -0.06
N GLY A 74 12.66 12.75 0.18
CA GLY A 74 11.75 13.08 1.28
C GLY A 74 11.93 12.28 2.57
N ASN A 75 11.08 12.56 3.57
CA ASN A 75 11.01 11.83 4.84
C ASN A 75 10.31 10.46 4.73
N LEU A 76 9.67 10.17 3.60
CA LEU A 76 9.13 8.87 3.25
C LEU A 76 9.96 8.35 2.09
N LYS A 77 10.63 7.21 2.29
CA LYS A 77 11.58 6.66 1.32
C LYS A 77 11.22 5.23 0.94
N LEU A 78 11.71 4.82 -0.23
CA LEU A 78 11.80 3.42 -0.62
C LEU A 78 13.23 2.98 -0.44
N GLU A 79 13.42 1.84 0.20
CA GLU A 79 14.72 1.22 0.39
C GLU A 79 14.73 -0.12 -0.34
N GLU A 80 15.89 -0.50 -0.85
CA GLU A 80 16.07 -1.82 -1.44
C GLU A 80 15.89 -2.90 -0.37
N TYR A 81 15.26 -3.99 -0.77
CA TYR A 81 15.05 -5.15 0.07
C TYR A 81 15.17 -6.42 -0.76
N GLU A 82 15.18 -7.57 -0.10
CA GLU A 82 15.26 -8.86 -0.76
C GLU A 82 14.16 -9.03 -1.82
N THR A 83 14.58 -9.42 -3.03
CA THR A 83 13.63 -9.73 -4.10
C THR A 83 12.94 -11.06 -3.80
N PRO A 84 11.60 -11.11 -3.74
CA PRO A 84 10.89 -12.34 -3.45
C PRO A 84 11.08 -13.36 -4.57
N LYS A 85 11.39 -14.61 -4.20
CA LYS A 85 11.57 -15.73 -5.14
C LYS A 85 10.31 -16.06 -5.95
N ARG A 86 9.13 -15.72 -5.44
CA ARG A 86 7.84 -16.00 -6.08
C ARG A 86 6.89 -14.83 -5.87
N ILE A 87 6.18 -14.48 -6.94
CA ILE A 87 5.13 -13.45 -6.95
C ILE A 87 3.88 -14.06 -7.57
N VAL A 88 2.73 -13.87 -6.94
CA VAL A 88 1.43 -14.24 -7.50
C VAL A 88 0.80 -13.03 -8.17
N MET A 89 0.30 -13.25 -9.39
CA MET A 89 -0.53 -12.30 -10.13
C MET A 89 -2.00 -12.68 -10.00
N SER A 90 -2.84 -11.75 -9.54
CA SER A 90 -4.28 -11.94 -9.42
C SER A 90 -5.06 -10.74 -9.96
N THR A 91 -6.38 -10.88 -10.01
CA THR A 91 -7.28 -9.75 -10.24
C THR A 91 -7.24 -8.76 -9.06
N ARG A 92 -7.53 -7.49 -9.35
CA ARG A 92 -7.57 -6.43 -8.34
C ARG A 92 -8.88 -6.50 -7.53
N ILE A 93 -8.81 -6.05 -6.28
CA ILE A 93 -9.93 -6.08 -5.33
C ILE A 93 -10.54 -4.69 -5.20
N GLY A 94 -11.88 -4.63 -5.17
CA GLY A 94 -12.62 -3.39 -4.89
C GLY A 94 -12.70 -2.44 -6.08
N ILE A 95 -12.68 -2.97 -7.31
CA ILE A 95 -12.77 -2.20 -8.56
C ILE A 95 -14.03 -2.58 -9.34
N SER A 96 -14.65 -1.60 -10.00
CA SER A 96 -15.81 -1.82 -10.88
C SER A 96 -15.40 -2.10 -12.34
N LYS A 97 -14.28 -1.54 -12.80
CA LYS A 97 -13.76 -1.65 -14.18
C LYS A 97 -12.45 -2.42 -14.23
N GLY A 98 -12.23 -3.21 -15.29
CA GLY A 98 -10.99 -3.97 -15.49
C GLY A 98 -10.80 -5.11 -14.47
N LYS A 99 -11.91 -5.76 -14.09
CA LYS A 99 -11.96 -6.84 -13.08
C LYS A 99 -11.21 -8.11 -13.52
N SER A 100 -11.13 -8.39 -14.81
CA SER A 100 -10.42 -9.54 -15.38
C SER A 100 -8.91 -9.34 -15.48
N LEU A 101 -8.44 -8.10 -15.39
CA LEU A 101 -7.01 -7.79 -15.54
C LEU A 101 -6.23 -8.23 -14.30
N LYS A 102 -5.16 -9.01 -14.52
CA LYS A 102 -4.26 -9.52 -13.48
C LYS A 102 -3.21 -8.49 -13.06
N LEU A 103 -3.68 -7.35 -12.54
CA LEU A 103 -2.84 -6.21 -12.15
C LEU A 103 -2.71 -6.07 -10.63
N ARG A 104 -2.70 -7.19 -9.92
CA ARG A 104 -2.41 -7.25 -8.49
C ARG A 104 -1.32 -8.27 -8.25
N PHE A 105 -0.28 -7.85 -7.53
CA PHE A 105 0.90 -8.65 -7.23
C PHE A 105 1.04 -8.83 -5.72
N TYR A 106 1.40 -10.02 -5.26
CA TYR A 106 1.67 -10.29 -3.85
C TYR A 106 2.57 -11.51 -3.63
N ILE A 107 3.25 -11.56 -2.48
CA ILE A 107 4.08 -12.69 -2.06
C ILE A 107 3.16 -13.84 -1.59
N PRO A 108 3.25 -15.05 -2.18
CA PRO A 108 2.40 -16.18 -1.78
C PRO A 108 2.65 -16.57 -0.33
N ARG A 109 1.61 -17.11 0.33
CA ARG A 109 1.65 -17.60 1.73
C ARG A 109 2.07 -16.55 2.79
N ASN A 110 2.25 -15.28 2.44
CA ASN A 110 2.48 -14.22 3.41
C ASN A 110 1.22 -13.95 4.25
N LYS A 111 1.36 -13.92 5.59
CA LYS A 111 0.26 -13.75 6.56
C LYS A 111 -0.34 -12.34 6.57
N PHE A 112 0.42 -11.35 6.10
CA PHE A 112 -0.03 -9.95 6.00
C PHE A 112 -0.88 -9.68 4.75
N ILE A 113 -1.07 -10.68 3.89
CA ILE A 113 -1.96 -10.62 2.72
C ILE A 113 -3.27 -11.33 3.03
N LEU A 114 -4.35 -10.56 3.28
CA LEU A 114 -5.65 -11.12 3.70
C LEU A 114 -6.42 -11.82 2.57
N LYS A 115 -6.49 -11.21 1.39
CA LYS A 115 -7.31 -11.75 0.28
C LYS A 115 -6.43 -12.48 -0.72
N LYS A 116 -6.52 -13.80 -0.78
CA LYS A 116 -5.79 -14.65 -1.73
C LYS A 116 -6.84 -15.16 -2.72
N ASN A 117 -6.89 -14.54 -3.90
CA ASN A 117 -7.71 -14.97 -5.01
C ASN A 117 -6.79 -15.62 -6.04
#